data_AF-A0AA38CMB4-F1
#
_entry.id   AF-A0AA38CMB4-F1
#
_cell.length_a   1.000
_cell.length_b   1.000
_cell.length_c   1.000
_cell.angle_alpha   90.00
_cell.angle_beta   90.00
_cell.angle_gamma   90.00
#
_symmetry.space_group_name_H-M   'P 1'
#
loop_
_entity.id
_entity.type
_entity.pdbx_description
1 polymer ?
#
loop_
_entity_poly.entity_id
_entity_poly.type
_entity_poly.pdbx_seq_one_letter_code
_entity_poly.pdbx_strand_id
1 'polypeptide(L)'
;GLLSCRCQTVFASTTREDVAEWGTVSLCDAERRLLANALLDFSNFRFVLLSESCIPLFNFTTVYNYLIKSQHSFVDSFDDEGQEGRGRYNPNMEPEITIDQWRKGSQWFEVDRKLAVTIISDNFFYPNFEKFCGAGCFPSEHYFTTMLSIHFGSLLANRSITWVDWSRGGAHPAMYKKEDITHDFIGNIRNGTQCTYNNKTTSVCFLFARKFAPNALDPLLRLLSKVLGS
;
A
#
# COMPACT_ATOMS: atom_id res chain seq x y z
N GLY A 1 10.07 0.10 4.10
CA GLY A 1 10.22 -1.22 4.74
C GLY A 1 8.98 -2.04 4.48
N LEU A 2 9.11 -3.22 3.85
CA LEU A 2 7.99 -4.15 3.71
C LEU A 2 7.85 -5.02 4.98
N LEU A 3 6.63 -5.25 5.46
CA LEU A 3 6.30 -6.16 6.57
C LEU A 3 5.84 -7.51 5.99
N SER A 4 6.56 -8.59 6.30
CA SER A 4 6.19 -9.97 5.94
C SER A 4 5.73 -10.76 7.16
N CYS A 5 4.82 -11.71 6.96
CA CYS A 5 4.17 -12.50 8.00
C CYS A 5 4.57 -14.00 7.97
N ARG A 6 5.72 -14.38 8.58
CA ARG A 6 5.93 -15.59 9.44
C ARG A 6 7.33 -15.62 10.10
N CYS A 7 7.38 -16.10 11.34
CA CYS A 7 8.47 -16.47 12.28
C CYS A 7 9.85 -15.77 12.33
N GLN A 8 10.31 -15.04 11.31
CA GLN A 8 11.46 -14.15 11.40
C GLN A 8 11.19 -12.93 10.52
N THR A 9 11.18 -11.75 11.13
CA THR A 9 10.98 -10.47 10.45
C THR A 9 12.16 -10.21 9.53
N VAL A 10 12.02 -10.45 8.23
CA VAL A 10 13.03 -10.02 7.24
C VAL A 10 12.67 -8.63 6.74
N PHE A 11 13.37 -7.63 7.26
CA PHE A 11 13.39 -6.29 6.69
C PHE A 11 14.28 -6.33 5.44
N ALA A 12 13.68 -6.28 4.26
CA ALA A 12 14.43 -5.97 3.05
C ALA A 12 14.64 -4.45 2.99
N SER A 13 15.89 -4.00 3.14
CA SER A 13 16.32 -2.67 2.70
C SER A 13 16.99 -2.82 1.32
N THR A 14 16.73 -1.90 0.40
CA THR A 14 17.44 -1.83 -0.88
C THR A 14 18.94 -1.63 -0.62
N THR A 15 19.76 -2.61 -0.97
CA THR A 15 21.23 -2.56 -0.85
C THR A 15 21.92 -2.00 -2.09
N ARG A 16 21.15 -1.57 -3.11
CA ARG A 16 21.68 -1.00 -4.36
C ARG A 16 21.22 0.46 -4.49
N GLU A 17 22.18 1.35 -4.70
CA GLU A 17 22.07 2.82 -4.78
C GLU A 17 21.28 3.34 -5.99
N ASP A 18 20.18 2.69 -6.37
CA ASP A 18 19.26 3.27 -7.35
C ASP A 18 18.38 4.28 -6.58
N VAL A 19 18.53 5.57 -6.87
CA VAL A 19 17.78 6.65 -6.22
C VAL A 19 16.30 6.49 -6.56
N ALA A 20 15.51 6.05 -5.58
CA ALA A 20 14.06 6.01 -5.68
C ALA A 20 13.53 7.45 -5.66
N GLU A 21 13.10 7.93 -6.82
CA GLU A 21 12.58 9.29 -6.97
C GLU A 21 11.06 9.26 -6.94
N TRP A 22 10.49 10.16 -6.16
CA TRP A 22 9.04 10.23 -6.05
C TRP A 22 8.40 10.67 -7.37
N GLY A 23 7.36 9.95 -7.79
CA GLY A 23 6.61 10.25 -9.00
C GLY A 23 7.22 9.70 -10.30
N THR A 24 8.34 8.97 -10.22
CA THR A 24 8.96 8.32 -11.39
C THR A 24 8.85 6.79 -11.31
N VAL A 25 9.21 6.12 -12.41
CA VAL A 25 9.21 4.64 -12.49
C VAL A 25 10.26 4.01 -11.55
N SER A 26 11.31 4.74 -11.15
CA SER A 26 12.36 4.19 -10.28
C SER A 26 11.84 3.81 -8.89
N LEU A 27 10.75 4.44 -8.45
CA LEU A 27 10.05 4.04 -7.23
C LEU A 27 9.38 2.66 -7.37
N CYS A 28 8.80 2.37 -8.54
CA CYS A 28 8.25 1.05 -8.84
C CYS A 28 9.35 -0.02 -8.94
N ASP A 29 10.52 0.33 -9.49
CA ASP A 29 11.68 -0.56 -9.50
C ASP A 29 12.15 -0.93 -8.09
N ALA A 30 12.22 0.07 -7.20
CA ALA A 30 12.57 -0.16 -5.81
C ALA A 30 11.56 -1.12 -5.14
N GLU A 31 10.26 -0.92 -5.37
CA GLU A 31 9.20 -1.79 -4.85
C GLU A 31 9.28 -3.21 -5.40
N ARG A 32 9.49 -3.37 -6.73
CA ARG A 32 9.70 -4.67 -7.38
C ARG A 32 10.91 -5.41 -6.80
N ARG A 33 12.01 -4.70 -6.55
CA ARG A 33 13.23 -5.28 -5.95
C ARG A 33 13.02 -5.71 -4.51
N LEU A 34 12.28 -4.92 -3.74
CA LEU A 34 11.92 -5.28 -2.37
C LEU A 34 11.04 -6.54 -2.34
N LEU A 35 10.05 -6.64 -3.24
CA LEU A 35 9.24 -7.85 -3.41
C LEU A 35 10.10 -9.05 -3.82
N ALA A 36 10.97 -8.88 -4.82
CA ALA A 36 11.84 -9.96 -5.29
C ALA A 36 12.73 -10.51 -4.18
N ASN A 37 13.33 -9.63 -3.37
CA ASN A 37 14.13 -10.04 -2.23
C ASN A 37 13.29 -10.75 -1.16
N ALA A 38 12.10 -10.24 -0.85
CA ALA A 38 11.21 -10.87 0.12
C ALA A 38 10.69 -12.24 -0.36
N LEU A 39 10.55 -12.44 -1.68
CA LEU A 39 10.10 -13.70 -2.29
C LEU A 39 11.15 -14.82 -2.21
N LEU A 40 12.44 -14.50 -1.96
CA LEU A 40 13.50 -15.49 -1.76
C LEU A 40 13.22 -16.41 -0.56
N ASP A 41 12.47 -15.92 0.44
CA ASP A 41 11.96 -16.75 1.51
C ASP A 41 10.59 -17.35 1.12
N PHE A 42 10.54 -18.67 1.01
CA PHE A 42 9.34 -19.42 0.66
C PHE A 42 8.27 -19.42 1.76
N SER A 43 8.62 -19.05 2.99
CA SER A 43 7.67 -18.94 4.11
C SER A 43 6.86 -17.64 4.09
N ASN A 44 7.23 -16.68 3.23
CA ASN A 44 6.51 -15.43 3.03
C ASN A 44 5.29 -15.63 2.11
N PHE A 45 4.10 -15.43 2.67
CA PHE A 45 2.82 -15.56 1.96
C PHE A 45 2.11 -14.22 1.67
N ARG A 46 2.45 -13.18 2.43
CA ARG A 46 1.77 -11.88 2.46
C ARG A 46 2.84 -10.78 2.53
N PHE A 47 2.72 -9.77 1.68
CA PHE A 47 3.75 -8.74 1.48
C PHE A 47 3.10 -7.36 1.64
N VAL A 48 3.47 -6.62 2.70
CA VAL A 48 2.89 -5.30 2.99
C VAL A 48 3.93 -4.20 2.78
N LEU A 49 3.63 -3.16 1.99
CA LEU A 49 4.51 -1.99 1.83
C LEU A 49 4.29 -0.93 2.90
N LEU A 50 5.37 -0.56 3.61
CA LEU A 50 5.36 0.49 4.64
C LEU A 50 6.58 1.39 4.53
N SER A 51 6.53 2.52 5.24
CA SER A 51 7.64 3.46 5.42
C SER A 51 7.91 3.70 6.91
N GLU A 52 8.98 4.43 7.22
CA GLU A 52 9.33 4.84 8.59
C GLU A 52 8.27 5.73 9.28
N SER A 53 7.32 6.26 8.52
CA SER A 53 6.24 7.11 9.02
C SER A 53 4.90 6.38 9.09
N CYS A 54 4.93 5.04 8.94
CA CYS A 54 3.79 4.16 9.18
C CYS A 54 3.82 3.61 10.60
N ILE A 55 2.65 3.42 11.19
CA ILE A 55 2.50 2.82 12.53
C ILE A 55 1.53 1.65 12.47
N PRO A 56 1.71 0.59 13.27
CA PRO A 56 0.70 -0.45 13.42
C PRO A 56 -0.46 0.05 14.28
N LEU A 57 -1.69 -0.28 13.88
CA LEU A 57 -2.92 0.04 14.64
C LEU A 57 -3.36 -1.10 15.57
N PHE A 58 -2.82 -2.29 15.34
CA PHE A 58 -3.14 -3.52 16.07
C PHE A 58 -1.86 -4.30 16.39
N ASN A 59 -1.96 -5.22 17.34
CA ASN A 59 -0.86 -6.12 17.68
C ASN A 59 -0.51 -7.07 16.51
N PHE A 60 0.69 -7.65 16.55
CA PHE A 60 1.16 -8.54 15.50
C PHE A 60 0.21 -9.72 15.26
N THR A 61 -0.30 -10.35 16.31
CA THR A 61 -1.22 -11.50 16.20
C THR A 61 -2.50 -11.15 15.43
N THR A 62 -3.07 -9.99 15.68
CA THR A 62 -4.26 -9.50 14.97
C THR A 62 -3.95 -9.19 13.51
N VAL A 63 -2.87 -8.48 13.23
CA VAL A 63 -2.42 -8.16 11.85
C VAL A 63 -2.15 -9.44 11.08
N TYR A 64 -1.37 -10.36 11.66
CA TYR A 64 -1.03 -11.65 11.07
C TYR A 64 -2.28 -12.48 10.74
N ASN A 65 -3.19 -12.62 11.70
CA ASN A 65 -4.42 -13.39 11.50
C ASN A 65 -5.34 -12.75 10.46
N TYR A 66 -5.41 -11.41 10.41
CA TYR A 66 -6.18 -10.70 9.40
C TYR A 66 -5.62 -10.97 7.99
N LEU A 67 -4.32 -10.86 7.81
CA LEU A 67 -3.71 -11.06 6.49
C LEU A 67 -3.76 -12.51 6.03
N ILE A 68 -3.38 -13.47 6.88
CA ILE A 68 -3.32 -14.88 6.51
C ILE A 68 -4.71 -15.48 6.28
N LYS A 69 -5.75 -14.98 6.96
CA LYS A 69 -7.13 -15.45 6.74
C LYS A 69 -7.87 -14.67 5.65
N SER A 70 -7.26 -13.65 5.07
CA SER A 70 -7.89 -12.88 3.98
C SER A 70 -8.03 -13.74 2.73
N GLN A 71 -9.17 -13.61 2.04
CA GLN A 71 -9.40 -14.18 0.70
C GLN A 71 -8.87 -13.27 -0.42
N HIS A 72 -8.57 -12.01 -0.11
CA HIS A 72 -8.18 -10.99 -1.08
C HIS A 72 -6.80 -10.40 -0.74
N SER A 73 -6.19 -9.77 -1.73
CA SER A 73 -5.07 -8.84 -1.55
C SER A 73 -5.59 -7.42 -1.42
N PHE A 74 -4.93 -6.58 -0.60
CA PHE A 74 -5.35 -5.20 -0.36
C PHE A 74 -4.55 -4.21 -1.23
N VAL A 75 -4.95 -4.14 -2.50
CA VAL A 75 -4.52 -3.10 -3.45
C VAL A 75 -5.69 -2.16 -3.65
N ASP A 76 -5.43 -0.87 -3.47
CA ASP A 76 -6.42 0.17 -3.74
C ASP A 76 -6.57 0.37 -5.25
N SER A 77 -7.81 0.36 -5.75
CA SER A 77 -8.09 0.38 -7.18
C SER A 77 -9.47 0.93 -7.46
N PHE A 78 -9.53 2.04 -8.19
CA PHE A 78 -10.76 2.68 -8.63
C PHE A 78 -10.56 3.42 -9.95
N ASP A 79 -11.67 3.65 -10.65
CA ASP A 79 -11.72 4.59 -11.77
C ASP A 79 -11.85 6.01 -11.22
N ASP A 80 -10.94 6.90 -11.58
CA ASP A 80 -11.00 8.31 -11.20
C ASP A 80 -11.06 9.14 -12.47
N GLU A 81 -12.22 9.71 -12.77
CA GLU A 81 -12.42 10.56 -13.95
C GLU A 81 -11.69 11.91 -13.85
N GLY A 82 -11.16 12.26 -12.68
CA GLY A 82 -10.49 13.52 -12.39
C GLY A 82 -9.06 13.63 -12.93
N GLN A 83 -8.46 14.80 -12.67
CA GLN A 83 -7.11 15.15 -13.12
C GLN A 83 -6.03 14.17 -12.61
N GLU A 84 -6.19 13.68 -11.38
CA GLU A 84 -5.24 12.77 -10.73
C GLU A 84 -5.46 11.29 -11.11
N GLY A 85 -6.50 11.01 -11.90
CA GLY A 85 -6.87 9.68 -12.39
C GLY A 85 -6.65 9.56 -13.89
N ARG A 86 -7.75 9.54 -14.66
CA ARG A 86 -7.76 9.53 -16.13
C ARG A 86 -7.03 10.74 -16.72
N GLY A 87 -6.97 11.88 -16.03
CA GLY A 87 -6.19 13.04 -16.48
C GLY A 87 -4.68 12.80 -16.59
N ARG A 88 -4.15 11.75 -15.93
CA ARG A 88 -2.74 11.32 -16.01
C ARG A 88 -2.49 10.24 -17.07
N TYR A 89 -3.55 9.73 -17.72
CA TYR A 89 -3.44 8.70 -18.74
C TYR A 89 -2.81 9.24 -20.03
N ASN A 90 -1.95 8.44 -20.65
CA ASN A 90 -1.33 8.76 -21.93
C ASN A 90 -1.95 7.89 -23.04
N PRO A 91 -2.63 8.47 -24.05
CA PRO A 91 -3.26 7.70 -25.14
C PRO A 91 -2.31 6.81 -25.95
N ASN A 92 -1.00 7.07 -25.90
CA ASN A 92 -0.01 6.19 -26.55
C ASN A 92 0.16 4.83 -25.86
N MET A 93 -0.49 4.62 -24.71
CA MET A 93 -0.56 3.30 -24.08
C MET A 93 -1.58 2.37 -24.76
N GLU A 94 -2.39 2.87 -25.71
CA GLU A 94 -3.23 2.01 -26.54
C GLU A 94 -2.43 1.30 -27.65
N PRO A 95 -2.79 0.06 -27.99
CA PRO A 95 -3.94 -0.71 -27.50
C PRO A 95 -3.67 -1.53 -26.22
N GLU A 96 -2.44 -1.52 -25.69
CA GLU A 96 -2.05 -2.38 -24.56
C GLU A 96 -2.80 -2.08 -23.26
N ILE A 97 -3.07 -0.80 -22.99
CA ILE A 97 -3.83 -0.33 -21.82
C ILE A 97 -4.79 0.75 -22.30
N THR A 98 -6.09 0.46 -22.32
CA THR A 98 -7.10 1.47 -22.68
C THR A 98 -7.41 2.38 -21.50
N ILE A 99 -7.99 3.55 -21.77
CA ILE A 99 -8.39 4.50 -20.72
C ILE A 99 -9.40 3.90 -19.72
N ASP A 100 -10.26 2.97 -20.15
CA ASP A 100 -11.23 2.31 -19.28
C ASP A 100 -10.60 1.22 -18.40
N GLN A 101 -9.41 0.75 -18.78
CA GLN A 101 -8.60 -0.15 -17.97
C GLN A 101 -7.72 0.59 -16.97
N TRP A 102 -7.43 1.87 -17.22
CA TRP A 102 -6.62 2.71 -16.33
C TRP A 102 -7.24 2.79 -14.93
N ARG A 103 -6.43 2.51 -13.91
CA ARG A 103 -6.84 2.60 -12.51
C ARG A 103 -5.94 3.53 -11.73
N LYS A 104 -6.52 4.13 -10.70
CA LYS A 104 -5.82 4.88 -9.66
C LYS A 104 -5.91 4.12 -8.34
N GLY A 105 -4.89 4.27 -7.51
CA GLY A 105 -4.88 3.74 -6.16
C GLY A 105 -3.72 4.29 -5.33
N SER A 106 -3.70 3.88 -4.07
CA SER A 106 -2.55 4.08 -3.18
C SER A 106 -1.30 3.32 -3.64
N GLN A 107 -0.14 3.96 -3.53
CA GLN A 107 1.16 3.27 -3.58
C GLN A 107 1.29 2.19 -2.46
N TRP A 108 0.61 2.36 -1.33
CA TRP A 108 0.70 1.42 -0.20
C TRP A 108 -0.22 0.22 -0.42
N PHE A 109 0.38 -0.93 -0.73
CA PHE A 109 -0.32 -2.18 -0.97
C PHE A 109 -0.03 -3.25 0.07
N GLU A 110 -0.95 -4.21 0.15
CA GLU A 110 -0.64 -5.58 0.54
C GLU A 110 -1.01 -6.54 -0.59
N VAL A 111 -0.15 -7.51 -0.84
CA VAL A 111 -0.40 -8.57 -1.82
C VAL A 111 -0.03 -9.95 -1.27
N ASP A 112 -0.77 -10.96 -1.71
CA ASP A 112 -0.36 -12.34 -1.50
C ASP A 112 0.86 -12.72 -2.37
N ARG A 113 1.43 -13.90 -2.10
CA ARG A 113 2.59 -14.41 -2.83
C ARG A 113 2.34 -14.55 -4.34
N LYS A 114 1.14 -14.93 -4.76
CA LYS A 114 0.84 -15.11 -6.19
C LYS A 114 0.94 -13.77 -6.91
N LEU A 115 0.29 -12.74 -6.37
CA LEU A 115 0.32 -11.39 -6.96
C LEU A 115 1.70 -10.74 -6.83
N ALA A 116 2.43 -10.99 -5.74
CA ALA A 116 3.82 -10.54 -5.60
C ALA A 116 4.72 -11.11 -6.71
N VAL A 117 4.60 -12.41 -7.01
CA VAL A 117 5.32 -13.04 -8.13
C VAL A 117 4.91 -12.42 -9.46
N THR A 118 3.60 -12.21 -9.68
CA THR A 118 3.11 -11.53 -10.88
C THR A 118 3.76 -10.16 -11.06
N ILE A 119 3.78 -9.32 -10.02
CA ILE A 119 4.41 -7.99 -10.06
C ILE A 119 5.87 -8.08 -10.50
N ILE A 120 6.69 -8.93 -9.87
CA ILE A 120 8.13 -8.97 -10.20
C ILE A 120 8.41 -9.59 -11.57
N SER A 121 7.50 -10.43 -12.07
CA SER A 121 7.61 -11.10 -13.36
C SER A 121 7.05 -10.30 -14.53
N ASP A 122 6.37 -9.17 -14.27
CA ASP A 122 5.73 -8.40 -15.32
C ASP A 122 6.77 -7.80 -16.28
N ASN A 123 6.55 -8.05 -17.56
CA ASN A 123 7.34 -7.59 -18.70
C ASN A 123 6.46 -6.96 -19.80
N PHE A 124 5.16 -6.78 -19.55
CA PHE A 124 4.19 -6.24 -20.51
C PHE A 124 3.73 -4.84 -20.12
N PHE A 125 3.29 -4.65 -18.87
CA PHE A 125 2.81 -3.34 -18.41
C PHE A 125 3.98 -2.44 -18.02
N TYR A 126 5.00 -2.97 -17.35
CA TYR A 126 6.15 -2.19 -16.91
C TYR A 126 6.78 -1.36 -18.05
N PRO A 127 7.11 -1.91 -19.23
CA PRO A 127 7.67 -1.10 -20.33
C PRO A 127 6.72 -0.02 -20.85
N ASN A 128 5.41 -0.25 -20.81
CA ASN A 128 4.41 0.75 -21.17
C ASN A 128 4.42 1.93 -20.20
N PHE A 129 4.44 1.65 -18.88
CA PHE A 129 4.56 2.68 -17.86
C PHE A 129 5.90 3.40 -17.94
N GLU A 130 7.01 2.68 -18.07
CA GLU A 130 8.35 3.27 -18.21
C GLU A 130 8.43 4.22 -19.42
N LYS A 131 7.82 3.84 -20.55
CA LYS A 131 7.88 4.64 -21.78
C LYS A 131 6.91 5.81 -21.81
N PHE A 132 5.70 5.65 -21.29
CA PHE A 132 4.60 6.61 -21.49
C PHE A 132 4.14 7.34 -20.23
N CYS A 133 4.46 6.84 -19.04
CA CYS A 133 4.14 7.47 -17.76
C CYS A 133 5.27 8.41 -17.32
N GLY A 134 5.30 9.61 -17.92
CA GLY A 134 6.31 10.64 -17.66
C GLY A 134 6.02 11.52 -16.44
N ALA A 135 6.57 12.74 -16.44
CA ALA A 135 6.39 13.71 -15.35
C ALA A 135 4.90 13.98 -15.09
N GLY A 136 4.49 13.86 -13.82
CA GLY A 136 3.10 14.08 -13.39
C GLY A 136 2.18 12.86 -13.55
N CYS A 137 2.66 11.73 -14.05
CA CYS A 137 1.86 10.51 -14.19
C CYS A 137 1.81 9.66 -12.90
N PHE A 138 2.89 9.64 -12.09
CA PHE A 138 2.97 8.90 -10.82
C PHE A 138 2.71 7.38 -10.95
N PRO A 139 3.61 6.63 -11.61
CA PRO A 139 3.38 5.21 -11.88
C PRO A 139 3.14 4.37 -10.61
N SER A 140 3.70 4.75 -9.46
CA SER A 140 3.45 4.06 -8.18
C SER A 140 1.98 4.10 -7.74
N GLU A 141 1.16 5.02 -8.25
CA GLU A 141 -0.28 5.14 -7.96
C GLU A 141 -1.17 4.52 -9.05
N HIS A 142 -0.60 4.08 -10.18
CA HIS A 142 -1.35 3.62 -11.35
C HIS A 142 -0.92 2.26 -11.87
N TYR A 143 0.37 1.93 -11.84
CA TYR A 143 0.94 0.76 -12.49
C TYR A 143 0.43 -0.56 -11.90
N PHE A 144 0.79 -0.87 -10.65
CA PHE A 144 0.38 -2.14 -10.04
C PHE A 144 -1.15 -2.27 -9.97
N THR A 145 -1.85 -1.18 -9.65
CA THR A 145 -3.31 -1.21 -9.55
C THR A 145 -3.98 -1.46 -10.91
N THR A 146 -3.50 -0.84 -12.00
CA THR A 146 -4.02 -1.07 -13.36
C THR A 146 -3.77 -2.51 -13.79
N MET A 147 -2.53 -2.98 -13.73
CA MET A 147 -2.15 -4.34 -14.12
C MET A 147 -2.93 -5.39 -13.33
N LEU A 148 -2.98 -5.26 -12.00
CA LEU A 148 -3.65 -6.23 -11.15
C LEU A 148 -5.17 -6.18 -11.30
N SER A 149 -5.76 -5.01 -11.55
CA SER A 149 -7.20 -4.92 -11.81
C SER A 149 -7.58 -5.62 -13.12
N ILE A 150 -6.77 -5.49 -14.18
CA ILE A 150 -7.01 -6.13 -15.48
C ILE A 150 -6.96 -7.66 -15.35
N HIS A 151 -5.96 -8.19 -14.64
CA HIS A 151 -5.72 -9.64 -14.61
C HIS A 151 -6.33 -10.37 -13.41
N PHE A 152 -6.51 -9.68 -12.28
CA PHE A 152 -6.78 -10.29 -10.98
C PHE A 152 -7.82 -9.51 -10.16
N GLY A 153 -8.68 -8.70 -10.80
CA GLY A 153 -9.65 -7.85 -10.09
C GLY A 153 -10.53 -8.59 -9.07
N SER A 154 -10.89 -9.85 -9.34
CA SER A 154 -11.65 -10.69 -8.40
C SER A 154 -10.87 -11.14 -7.15
N LEU A 155 -9.55 -10.98 -7.13
CA LEU A 155 -8.66 -11.26 -6.00
C LEU A 155 -8.31 -9.99 -5.20
N LEU A 156 -8.76 -8.82 -5.64
CA LEU A 156 -8.47 -7.55 -4.99
C LEU A 156 -9.63 -7.10 -4.09
N ALA A 157 -9.29 -6.52 -2.95
CA ALA A 157 -10.26 -5.88 -2.07
C ALA A 157 -10.66 -4.46 -2.53
N ASN A 158 -9.97 -3.91 -3.56
CA ASN A 158 -10.13 -2.54 -4.06
C ASN A 158 -10.03 -1.48 -2.95
N ARG A 159 -9.10 -1.69 -2.01
CA ARG A 159 -8.79 -0.78 -0.91
C ARG A 159 -7.43 -1.11 -0.31
N SER A 160 -6.78 -0.13 0.31
CA SER A 160 -5.56 -0.33 1.11
C SER A 160 -5.87 -0.69 2.57
N ILE A 161 -4.96 -1.42 3.21
CA ILE A 161 -4.92 -1.63 4.68
C ILE A 161 -4.19 -0.50 5.42
N THR A 162 -3.69 0.51 4.71
CA THR A 162 -2.99 1.64 5.29
C THR A 162 -3.89 2.87 5.26
N TRP A 163 -4.27 3.35 6.44
CA TRP A 163 -5.03 4.58 6.58
C TRP A 163 -4.17 5.80 6.25
N VAL A 164 -4.75 6.73 5.49
CA VAL A 164 -4.16 8.01 5.08
C VAL A 164 -5.22 9.09 5.22
N ASP A 165 -4.81 10.26 5.71
CA ASP A 165 -5.67 11.44 5.77
C ASP A 165 -5.29 12.44 4.68
N TRP A 166 -6.20 12.64 3.73
CA TRP A 166 -6.08 13.61 2.64
C TRP A 166 -6.91 14.89 2.88
N SER A 167 -7.56 15.03 4.03
CA SER A 167 -8.47 16.16 4.33
C SER A 167 -7.79 17.53 4.31
N ARG A 168 -6.47 17.57 4.53
CA ARG A 168 -5.66 18.79 4.50
C ARG A 168 -5.27 19.25 3.09
N GLY A 169 -5.55 18.44 2.06
CA GLY A 169 -5.21 18.72 0.66
C GLY A 169 -3.70 18.70 0.36
N GLY A 170 -3.37 18.97 -0.90
CA GLY A 170 -1.99 19.01 -1.41
C GLY A 170 -1.47 17.66 -1.92
N ALA A 171 -0.19 17.63 -2.30
CA ALA A 171 0.46 16.46 -2.91
C ALA A 171 0.84 15.35 -1.90
N HIS A 172 0.66 15.60 -0.60
CA HIS A 172 1.04 14.66 0.46
C HIS A 172 -0.06 14.58 1.52
N PRO A 173 -0.27 13.38 2.11
CA PRO A 173 -1.24 13.22 3.18
C PRO A 173 -0.81 13.99 4.43
N ALA A 174 -1.78 14.27 5.30
CA ALA A 174 -1.57 14.92 6.58
C ALA A 174 -0.48 14.23 7.41
N MET A 175 0.36 15.05 8.01
CA MET A 175 1.37 14.60 8.97
C MET A 175 0.91 14.89 10.40
N TYR A 176 0.95 13.85 11.23
CA TYR A 176 0.54 13.86 12.63
C TYR A 176 1.78 13.89 13.53
N LYS A 177 1.79 14.82 14.48
CA LYS A 177 2.87 15.07 15.46
C LYS A 177 2.41 14.63 16.85
N LYS A 178 3.29 14.77 17.85
CA LYS A 178 3.04 14.36 19.24
C LYS A 178 1.73 14.91 19.82
N GLU A 179 1.34 16.12 19.45
CA GLU A 179 0.14 16.80 19.95
C GLU A 179 -1.16 16.18 19.41
N ASP A 180 -1.09 15.54 18.24
CA ASP A 180 -2.25 14.93 17.61
C ASP A 180 -2.55 13.53 18.18
N ILE A 181 -1.62 12.94 18.95
CA ILE A 181 -1.71 11.55 19.39
C ILE A 181 -2.55 11.43 20.66
N THR A 182 -3.83 11.10 20.46
CA THR A 182 -4.79 10.85 21.55
C THR A 182 -5.43 9.46 21.43
N HIS A 183 -6.02 8.96 22.53
CA HIS A 183 -6.78 7.71 22.53
C HIS A 183 -7.94 7.76 21.53
N ASP A 184 -8.69 8.87 21.50
CA ASP A 184 -9.84 9.04 20.61
C ASP A 184 -9.41 9.10 19.15
N PHE A 185 -8.30 9.79 18.84
CA PHE A 185 -7.76 9.83 17.49
C PHE A 185 -7.42 8.44 16.97
N ILE A 186 -6.65 7.65 17.73
CA ILE A 186 -6.30 6.28 17.34
C ILE A 186 -7.54 5.37 17.32
N GLY A 187 -8.46 5.55 18.27
CA GLY A 187 -9.73 4.82 18.32
C GLY A 187 -10.60 5.06 17.08
N ASN A 188 -10.67 6.30 16.62
CA ASN A 188 -11.39 6.68 15.42
C ASN A 188 -10.76 6.09 14.15
N ILE A 189 -9.43 6.06 14.04
CA ILE A 189 -8.78 5.38 12.91
C ILE A 189 -9.10 3.87 12.93
N ARG A 190 -9.15 3.24 14.11
CA ARG A 190 -9.39 1.80 14.25
C ARG A 190 -10.83 1.37 14.00
N ASN A 191 -11.81 2.21 14.33
CA ASN A 191 -13.22 1.81 14.38
C ASN A 191 -14.19 2.77 13.66
N GLY A 192 -13.71 3.90 13.14
CA GLY A 192 -14.55 4.96 12.57
C GLY A 192 -15.02 4.71 11.13
N THR A 193 -14.63 3.59 10.52
CA THR A 193 -15.00 3.25 9.14
C THR A 193 -15.45 1.80 9.06
N GLN A 194 -16.45 1.52 8.25
CA GLN A 194 -16.90 0.17 7.93
C GLN A 194 -16.43 -0.21 6.52
N CYS A 195 -16.04 -1.46 6.33
CA CYS A 195 -15.59 -1.99 5.05
C CYS A 195 -15.88 -3.48 4.97
N THR A 196 -15.69 -4.05 3.78
CA THR A 196 -15.84 -5.48 3.53
C THR A 196 -14.52 -6.21 3.78
N TYR A 197 -14.60 -7.31 4.52
CA TYR A 197 -13.52 -8.28 4.73
C TYR A 197 -14.11 -9.69 4.64
N ASN A 198 -13.60 -10.51 3.71
CA ASN A 198 -14.12 -11.86 3.44
C ASN A 198 -15.65 -11.90 3.30
N ASN A 199 -16.19 -10.99 2.49
CA ASN A 199 -17.63 -10.82 2.23
C ASN A 199 -18.48 -10.51 3.47
N LYS A 200 -17.86 -9.96 4.53
CA LYS A 200 -18.55 -9.52 5.74
C LYS A 200 -18.17 -8.08 6.07
N THR A 201 -19.12 -7.32 6.59
CA THR A 201 -18.88 -5.98 7.12
C THR A 201 -18.04 -6.05 8.39
N THR A 202 -17.02 -5.21 8.51
CA THR A 202 -16.18 -5.06 9.69
C THR A 202 -15.77 -3.61 9.90
N SER A 203 -15.48 -3.24 11.15
CA SER A 203 -14.84 -1.95 11.48
C SER A 203 -13.32 -1.97 11.30
N VAL A 204 -12.70 -3.15 11.15
CA VAL A 204 -11.24 -3.29 11.01
C VAL A 204 -10.84 -3.09 9.54
N CYS A 205 -10.79 -1.82 9.14
CA CYS A 205 -10.47 -1.42 7.78
C CYS A 205 -9.01 -1.07 7.56
N PHE A 206 -8.25 -0.77 8.60
CA PHE A 206 -6.86 -0.40 8.44
C PHE A 206 -6.04 -1.14 9.48
N LEU A 207 -4.94 -1.74 9.04
CA LEU A 207 -3.97 -2.40 9.93
C LEU A 207 -2.82 -1.44 10.28
N PHE A 208 -2.57 -0.47 9.41
CA PHE A 208 -1.54 0.54 9.55
C PHE A 208 -2.10 1.94 9.32
N ALA A 209 -1.41 2.95 9.80
CA ALA A 209 -1.74 4.36 9.54
C ALA A 209 -0.49 5.18 9.21
N ARG A 210 -0.68 6.23 8.41
CA ARG A 210 0.35 7.22 8.06
C ARG A 210 -0.28 8.60 7.81
N LYS A 211 0.45 9.72 7.91
CA LYS A 211 1.90 9.87 8.12
C LYS A 211 2.21 10.41 9.52
N PHE A 212 3.07 9.73 10.26
CA PHE A 212 3.46 10.14 11.61
C PHE A 212 4.87 10.73 11.60
N ALA A 213 5.05 11.86 12.27
CA ALA A 213 6.35 12.48 12.48
C ALA A 213 7.16 11.71 13.54
N PRO A 214 8.50 11.76 13.52
CA PRO A 214 9.33 11.06 14.50
C PRO A 214 8.98 11.38 15.97
N ASN A 215 8.58 12.62 16.25
CA ASN A 215 8.19 13.04 17.60
C ASN A 215 6.86 12.42 18.08
N ALA A 216 6.07 11.81 17.21
CA ALA A 216 4.84 11.10 17.58
C ALA A 216 5.11 9.73 18.23
N LEU A 217 6.33 9.19 18.10
CA LEU A 217 6.67 7.83 18.54
C LEU A 217 6.45 7.62 20.04
N ASP A 218 6.95 8.53 20.88
CA ASP A 218 6.83 8.39 22.35
C ASP A 218 5.36 8.36 22.82
N PRO A 219 4.49 9.31 22.41
CA PRO A 219 3.05 9.20 22.68
C PRO A 219 2.43 7.89 22.19
N LEU A 220 2.76 7.45 20.99
CA LEU A 220 2.24 6.21 20.41
C LEU A 220 2.60 4.99 21.25
N LEU A 221 3.87 4.88 21.67
CA LEU A 221 4.33 3.77 22.52
C LEU A 221 3.63 3.76 23.88
N ARG A 222 3.35 4.93 24.46
CA ARG A 222 2.60 5.04 25.72
C ARG A 222 1.12 4.66 25.59
N LEU A 223 0.50 4.93 24.44
CA LEU A 223 -0.86 4.48 24.15
C LEU A 223 -0.89 2.97 23.91
N LEU A 224 0.06 2.46 23.13
CA LEU A 224 0.16 1.05 22.78
C LEU A 224 0.51 0.19 23.99
N SER A 225 1.36 0.62 24.92
CA SER A 225 1.66 -0.16 26.14
C SER A 225 0.44 -0.38 27.04
N LYS A 226 -0.52 0.56 27.04
CA LYS A 226 -1.81 0.42 27.74
C LYS A 226 -2.82 -0.47 27.01
N VAL A 227 -2.64 -0.70 25.70
CA VAL A 227 -3.57 -1.41 24.81
C VAL A 227 -3.05 -2.79 24.36
N LEU A 228 -1.74 -2.99 24.38
CA LEU A 228 -1.03 -4.24 24.04
C LEU A 228 -0.58 -5.02 25.29
N GLY A 229 -0.65 -4.39 26.47
CA GLY A 229 -0.36 -5.01 27.77
C GLY A 229 -1.57 -5.65 28.45
N SER A 230 -2.69 -5.82 27.73
CA SER A 230 -3.91 -6.49 28.18
C SER A 230 -4.27 -7.69 27.31
#